data_AF-A0A1Y6J0H0-F1
#
_entry.id   AF-A0A1Y6J0H0-F1
#
_cell.length_a   1.000
_cell.length_b   1.000
_cell.length_c   1.000
_cell.angle_alpha   90.00
_cell.angle_beta   90.00
_cell.angle_gamma   90.00
#
_symmetry.space_group_name_H-M   'P 1'
#
loop_
_entity.id
_entity.type
_entity.pdbx_description
1 polymer ?
#
loop_
_entity_poly.entity_id
_entity_poly.type
_entity_poly.pdbx_seq_one_letter_code
_entity_poly.pdbx_strand_id
1 'polypeptide(L)'
;MVIYQTKTGLDINIGREHLVIQQRYEALSAFNDLLIAVWFLIGSFFFLNNALVESGTWLFIVGSAQLLIKPFIKLTSLVHLRRIQKRNEN
;
A
#
# COMPACT_ATOMS: atom_id res chain seq x y z
N MET A 1 2.93 0.25 -37.52
CA MET A 1 3.51 1.25 -36.61
C MET A 1 2.74 1.18 -35.31
N VAL A 2 3.21 0.40 -34.34
CA VAL A 2 2.60 0.27 -33.00
C VAL A 2 3.53 0.99 -32.03
N ILE A 3 3.05 2.09 -31.45
CA ILE A 3 3.76 2.85 -30.45
C ILE A 3 3.71 2.05 -29.15
N TYR A 4 4.84 1.44 -28.77
CA TYR A 4 4.97 0.81 -27.46
C TYR A 4 5.02 1.90 -26.39
N GLN A 5 4.10 1.77 -25.43
CA GLN A 5 3.99 2.59 -24.25
C GLN A 5 5.34 2.61 -23.50
N THR A 6 6.00 3.77 -23.48
CA THR A 6 7.19 4.01 -22.65
C THR A 6 6.75 4.13 -21.20
N LYS A 7 6.52 2.99 -20.53
CA LYS A 7 6.59 2.94 -19.06
C LYS A 7 8.04 3.19 -18.69
N THR A 8 8.28 4.30 -18.02
CA THR A 8 9.58 4.74 -17.54
C THR A 8 10.34 3.60 -16.86
N GLY A 9 11.54 3.36 -17.37
CA GLY A 9 12.37 2.19 -17.11
C GLY A 9 12.80 2.08 -15.66
N LEU A 10 12.42 0.95 -15.07
CA LEU A 10 13.20 0.21 -14.07
C LEU A 10 12.64 -1.22 -14.09
N ASP A 11 12.88 -1.89 -15.22
CA ASP A 11 12.69 -3.33 -15.35
C ASP A 11 13.85 -4.01 -14.57
N ILE A 12 13.82 -3.88 -13.24
CA ILE A 12 14.75 -4.65 -12.41
C ILE A 12 14.25 -6.08 -12.50
N ASN A 13 14.92 -6.88 -13.32
CA ASN A 13 14.82 -8.32 -13.34
C ASN A 13 15.39 -8.88 -12.02
N ILE A 14 14.75 -8.58 -10.90
CA ILE A 14 14.97 -9.29 -9.64
C ILE A 14 14.29 -10.62 -9.84
N GLY A 15 15.11 -11.68 -9.86
CA GLY A 15 14.79 -13.00 -10.38
C GLY A 15 13.40 -13.52 -10.04
N ARG A 16 12.92 -14.44 -10.88
CA ARG A 16 11.57 -15.05 -10.87
C ARG A 16 11.01 -15.47 -9.50
N GLU A 17 11.84 -15.65 -8.47
CA GLU A 17 11.38 -15.86 -7.08
C GLU A 17 10.81 -14.60 -6.40
N HIS A 18 11.37 -13.41 -6.67
CA HIS A 18 10.93 -12.16 -6.03
C HIS A 18 9.56 -11.69 -6.54
N LEU A 19 9.21 -12.02 -7.79
CA LEU A 19 7.91 -11.73 -8.40
C LEU A 19 6.74 -12.50 -7.74
N VAL A 20 6.98 -13.73 -7.29
CA VAL A 20 5.96 -14.53 -6.58
C VAL A 20 5.69 -13.92 -5.20
N ILE A 21 6.74 -13.46 -4.52
CA ILE A 21 6.61 -12.76 -3.23
C ILE A 21 5.82 -11.46 -3.43
N GLN A 22 6.17 -10.67 -4.46
CA GLN A 22 5.51 -9.40 -4.74
C GLN A 22 4.01 -9.54 -5.03
N GLN A 23 3.60 -10.55 -5.81
CA GLN A 23 2.17 -10.81 -6.06
C GLN A 23 1.40 -11.16 -4.78
N ARG A 24 1.99 -11.95 -3.87
CA ARG A 24 1.36 -12.27 -2.58
C ARG A 24 1.25 -11.03 -1.69
N TYR A 25 2.29 -10.20 -1.66
CA TYR A 25 2.26 -8.91 -0.95
C TYR A 25 1.24 -7.94 -1.56
N GLU A 26 1.07 -7.95 -2.88
CA GLU A 26 0.07 -7.12 -3.56
C GLU A 26 -1.35 -7.59 -3.26
N ALA A 27 -1.61 -8.90 -3.24
CA ALA A 27 -2.88 -9.47 -2.81
C ALA A 27 -3.17 -9.18 -1.32
N LEU A 28 -2.18 -9.34 -0.44
CA LEU A 28 -2.28 -8.98 0.99
C LEU A 28 -2.54 -7.48 1.18
N SER A 29 -1.90 -6.63 0.37
CA SER A 29 -2.08 -5.18 0.39
C SER A 29 -3.48 -4.79 -0.08
N ALA A 30 -3.98 -5.40 -1.16
CA ALA A 30 -5.34 -5.20 -1.63
C ALA A 30 -6.38 -5.67 -0.60
N PHE A 31 -6.12 -6.80 0.07
CA PHE A 31 -6.98 -7.28 1.16
C PHE A 31 -6.97 -6.34 2.37
N ASN A 32 -5.81 -5.81 2.75
CA ASN A 32 -5.72 -4.79 3.79
C ASN A 32 -6.50 -3.52 3.42
N ASP A 33 -6.39 -3.06 2.17
CA ASP A 33 -7.17 -1.91 1.66
C ASP A 33 -8.68 -2.17 1.73
N LEU A 34 -9.12 -3.39 1.41
CA LEU A 34 -10.52 -3.81 1.57
C LEU A 34 -10.97 -3.78 3.05
N LEU A 35 -10.14 -4.32 3.96
CA LEU A 35 -10.42 -4.28 5.39
C LEU A 35 -10.56 -2.84 5.89
N ILE A 36 -9.65 -1.95 5.50
CA ILE A 36 -9.73 -0.52 5.83
C ILE A 36 -11.06 0.06 5.38
N ALA A 37 -11.47 -0.19 4.13
CA ALA A 37 -12.73 0.31 3.60
C ALA A 37 -13.93 -0.21 4.42
N VAL A 38 -13.92 -1.47 4.83
CA VAL A 38 -14.96 -2.06 5.68
C VAL A 38 -14.98 -1.42 7.06
N TRP A 39 -13.83 -1.26 7.73
CA TRP A 39 -13.75 -0.61 9.04
C TRP A 39 -14.23 0.84 8.97
N PHE A 40 -13.86 1.59 7.93
CA PHE A 40 -14.33 2.96 7.74
C PHE A 40 -15.85 3.01 7.51
N LEU A 41 -16.39 2.10 6.71
CA LEU A 41 -17.82 2.04 6.45
C LEU A 41 -18.61 1.72 7.73
N ILE A 42 -18.20 0.69 8.48
CA ILE A 42 -18.85 0.31 9.73
C ILE A 42 -18.72 1.42 10.79
N GLY A 43 -17.52 2.00 10.93
CA GLY A 43 -17.29 3.13 11.84
C GLY A 43 -18.18 4.33 11.51
N SER A 44 -18.45 4.58 10.23
CA SER A 44 -19.36 5.63 9.78
C SER A 44 -20.81 5.37 10.21
N PHE A 45 -21.26 4.11 10.14
CA PHE A 45 -22.58 3.72 10.67
C PHE A 45 -22.66 3.85 12.19
N PHE A 46 -21.59 3.49 12.92
CA PHE A 46 -21.54 3.61 14.38
C PHE A 46 -21.64 5.07 14.84
N PHE A 47 -21.12 6.00 14.03
CA PHE A 47 -21.19 7.43 14.32
C PHE A 47 -22.62 8.01 14.25
N LEU A 48 -23.58 7.27 13.68
CA LEU A 48 -25.00 7.68 13.65
C LEU A 48 -25.70 7.51 15.00
N ASN A 49 -25.09 6.82 15.96
CA ASN A 49 -25.65 6.59 17.28
C ASN A 49 -24.63 6.92 18.37
N ASN A 50 -24.97 7.87 19.25
CA ASN A 50 -24.09 8.34 20.34
C ASN A 50 -23.54 7.21 21.23
N ALA A 51 -24.28 6.10 21.41
CA ALA A 51 -23.82 4.98 22.23
C ALA A 51 -22.68 4.16 21.56
N LEU A 52 -22.56 4.21 20.23
CA LEU A 52 -21.57 3.45 19.46
C LEU A 52 -20.40 4.31 18.97
N VAL A 53 -20.44 5.63 19.17
CA VAL A 53 -19.40 6.56 18.72
C VAL A 53 -18.01 6.15 19.20
N GLU A 54 -17.84 5.80 20.48
CA GLU A 54 -16.54 5.40 21.03
C GLU A 54 -15.98 4.15 20.30
N SER A 55 -16.83 3.15 20.05
CA SER A 55 -16.44 1.95 19.29
C SER A 55 -16.10 2.28 17.84
N GLY A 56 -16.85 3.19 17.21
CA GLY A 56 -16.59 3.67 15.85
C GLY A 56 -15.27 4.45 15.75
N THR A 57 -14.94 5.25 16.77
CA THR A 57 -13.67 5.98 16.85
C THR A 57 -12.48 5.03 16.88
N TRP A 58 -12.53 3.97 17.70
CA TRP A 58 -11.48 2.95 17.71
C TRP A 58 -11.32 2.25 16.35
N LEU A 59 -12.43 1.94 15.68
CA LEU A 59 -12.43 1.40 14.32
C LEU A 59 -11.70 2.31 13.33
N PHE A 60 -11.97 3.62 13.38
CA PHE A 60 -11.30 4.60 12.53
C PHE A 60 -9.82 4.74 12.86
N ILE A 61 -9.42 4.69 14.14
CA ILE A 61 -8.01 4.74 14.54
C ILE A 61 -7.26 3.53 13.96
N VAL A 62 -7.80 2.32 14.12
CA VAL A 62 -7.18 1.09 13.61
C VAL A 62 -7.13 1.11 12.08
N GLY A 63 -8.24 1.44 11.40
CA GLY A 63 -8.26 1.57 9.94
C GLY A 63 -7.27 2.63 9.42
N SER A 64 -7.11 3.74 10.13
CA SER A 64 -6.13 4.78 9.78
C SER A 64 -4.69 4.33 9.98
N ALA A 65 -4.40 3.56 11.03
CA ALA A 65 -3.07 2.98 11.22
C ALA A 65 -2.75 1.97 10.11
N GLN A 66 -3.72 1.16 9.69
CA GLN A 66 -3.56 0.20 8.59
C GLN A 66 -3.28 0.88 7.24
N LEU A 67 -3.80 2.09 7.00
CA LEU A 67 -3.51 2.87 5.78
C LEU A 67 -2.02 3.21 5.62
N LEU A 68 -1.25 3.26 6.72
CA LEU A 68 0.17 3.63 6.68
C LEU A 68 1.07 2.54 6.11
N ILE A 69 0.62 1.28 6.08
CA ILE A 69 1.44 0.14 5.66
C ILE A 69 1.91 0.29 4.20
N LYS A 70 0.98 0.58 3.28
CA LYS A 70 1.23 0.72 1.84
C LYS A 70 2.18 1.88 1.48
N PRO A 71 2.00 3.11 1.98
CA PRO A 71 2.95 4.20 1.74
C PRO A 71 4.31 3.95 2.40
N PHE A 72 4.39 3.23 3.53
CA PHE A 72 5.68 2.89 4.15
C PHE A 72 6.52 1.94 3.28
N ILE A 73 5.89 0.92 2.69
CA ILE A 73 6.53 0.02 1.72
C ILE A 73 6.98 0.79 0.48
N LYS A 74 6.14 1.71 -0.03
CA LYS A 74 6.50 2.53 -1.19
C LYS A 74 7.65 3.50 -0.88
N LEU A 75 7.67 4.09 0.32
CA LEU A 75 8.69 5.04 0.75
C LEU A 75 10.05 4.35 0.90
N THR A 76 10.09 3.19 1.54
CA THR A 76 11.33 2.39 1.69
C THR A 76 11.89 1.97 0.33
N SER A 77 11.03 1.57 -0.60
CA SER A 77 11.41 1.29 -2.00
C SER A 77 12.03 2.51 -2.68
N LEU A 78 11.38 3.68 -2.62
CA LEU A 78 11.89 4.92 -3.22
C LEU A 78 13.25 5.35 -2.64
N VAL A 79 13.43 5.24 -1.32
CA VAL A 79 14.71 5.55 -0.65
C VAL A 79 15.80 4.57 -1.07
N HIS A 80 15.50 3.28 -1.18
CA HIS A 80 16.46 2.26 -1.59
C HIS A 80 16.89 2.44 -3.05
N LEU A 81 15.94 2.67 -3.98
CA LEU A 81 16.25 2.93 -5.40
C LEU A 81 17.11 4.18 -5.57
N ARG A 82 16.81 5.26 -4.85
CA ARG A 82 17.60 6.51 -4.90
C ARG A 82 19.05 6.29 -4.48
N ARG A 83 19.30 5.33 -3.58
CA ARG A 83 20.65 5.00 -3.11
C ARG A 83 21.46 4.22 -4.14
N ILE A 84 20.81 3.35 -4.92
CA ILE A 84 21.45 2.57 -5.99
C ILE A 84 21.80 3.47 -7.17
N GLN A 85 20.89 4.37 -7.57
CA GLN A 85 21.11 5.25 -8.72
C GLN A 85 22.30 6.20 -8.52
N LYS A 86 22.48 6.71 -7.29
CA LYS A 86 23.63 7.58 -6.94
C LYS A 86 25.00 6.86 -6.98
N ARG A 87 25.04 5.53 -7.00
CA ARG A 87 26.28 4.74 -7.06
C ARG A 87 26.74 4.47 -8.50
N ASN A 88 25.84 4.58 -9.48
CA ASN A 88 26.16 4.36 -10.90
C ASN A 88 26.59 5.64 -11.64
N GLU A 89 26.59 6.80 -10.96
CA GLU A 89 27.01 8.10 -11.52
C GLU A 89 28.43 8.52 -11.08
N ASN A 90 29.13 7.71 -10.28
CA ASN A 90 30.56 7.87 -9.92
C ASN A 90 31.39 6.74 -10.52
#